data_AF-A0A9P3KZD7-F1
#
_entry.id   AF-A0A9P3KZD7-F1
#
_cell.length_a   1.000
_cell.length_b   1.000
_cell.length_c   1.000
_cell.angle_alpha   90.00
_cell.angle_beta   90.00
_cell.angle_gamma   90.00
#
_symmetry.space_group_name_H-M   'P 1'
#
loop_
_entity.id
_entity.type
_entity.pdbx_description
1 polymer ?
#
loop_
_entity_poly.entity_id
_entity_poly.type
_entity_poly.pdbx_seq_one_letter_code
_entity_poly.pdbx_strand_id
1 'polypeptide(L)'
;LAGWRTMLVVPELVREIHVLKATLDLRQAFHHLRHQIDSLDDAIQRLSWAIRFERMDERTREQAEQEMASLQAQREAAGVQRRDTMQKWHQQFHPVWGQLMKTGYQNSRFAHQVERFACLYTSHVTNLGYYSPDKSYRTCEDFMPHELDILDI
;
A
#
# COMPACT_ATOMS: atom_id res chain seq x y z
N LEU A 1 20.12 26.64 -11.15
CA LEU A 1 20.33 25.23 -10.77
C LEU A 1 21.32 24.63 -11.75
N ALA A 2 22.45 24.10 -11.29
CA ALA A 2 23.48 23.52 -12.15
C ALA A 2 22.89 22.32 -12.93
N GLY A 3 22.98 22.33 -14.26
CA GLY A 3 22.35 21.34 -15.16
C GLY A 3 23.03 19.96 -15.18
N TRP A 4 23.60 19.53 -14.06
CA TRP A 4 24.30 18.26 -13.94
C TRP A 4 23.30 17.14 -13.67
N ARG A 5 23.49 15.99 -14.32
CA ARG A 5 22.72 14.77 -14.01
C ARG A 5 23.27 14.16 -12.73
N THR A 6 22.37 13.84 -11.81
CA THR A 6 22.69 13.32 -10.48
C THR A 6 22.25 11.88 -10.35
N MET A 7 23.04 11.09 -9.61
CA MET A 7 22.73 9.70 -9.26
C MET A 7 22.98 9.50 -7.77
N LEU A 8 22.10 8.77 -7.09
CA LEU A 8 22.20 8.50 -5.66
C LEU A 8 22.57 7.04 -5.38
N VAL A 9 23.51 6.83 -4.46
CA VAL A 9 23.86 5.49 -3.96
C VAL A 9 23.20 5.30 -2.60
N VAL A 10 22.33 4.29 -2.47
CA VAL A 10 21.56 3.98 -1.25
C VAL A 10 21.86 2.54 -0.82
N PRO A 11 22.89 2.31 0.03
CA PRO A 11 23.29 0.97 0.44
C PRO A 11 22.17 0.15 1.11
N GLU A 12 21.30 0.82 1.87
CA GLU A 12 20.17 0.23 2.60
C GLU A 12 19.16 -0.45 1.66
N LEU A 13 19.13 -0.05 0.38
CA LEU A 13 18.26 -0.61 -0.64
C LEU A 13 18.42 -2.13 -0.79
N VAL A 14 19.63 -2.66 -0.58
CA VAL A 14 19.87 -4.11 -0.65
C VAL A 14 19.02 -4.82 0.38
N ARG A 15 19.08 -4.39 1.65
CA ARG A 15 18.30 -4.99 2.72
C ARG A 15 16.81 -4.84 2.46
N GLU A 16 16.37 -3.66 2.04
CA GLU A 16 14.96 -3.38 1.78
C GLU A 16 14.39 -4.30 0.68
N ILE A 17 15.12 -4.50 -0.44
CA ILE A 17 14.70 -5.42 -1.51
C ILE A 17 14.59 -6.86 -1.02
N HIS A 18 15.54 -7.34 -0.19
CA HIS A 18 15.49 -8.70 0.34
C HIS A 18 14.28 -8.90 1.26
N VAL A 19 14.01 -7.96 2.17
CA VAL A 19 12.84 -8.04 3.05
C VAL A 19 11.55 -7.94 2.26
N LEU A 20 11.46 -7.06 1.25
CA LEU A 20 10.28 -6.95 0.38
C LEU A 20 9.97 -8.28 -0.32
N LYS A 21 10.99 -8.98 -0.84
CA LYS A 21 10.82 -10.30 -1.45
C LYS A 21 10.39 -11.36 -0.44
N ALA A 22 11.00 -11.39 0.74
CA ALA A 22 10.69 -12.37 1.79
C ALA A 22 9.29 -12.18 2.41
N THR A 23 8.69 -11.00 2.25
CA THR A 23 7.42 -10.63 2.90
C THR A 23 6.26 -10.45 1.92
N LEU A 24 6.41 -10.93 0.68
CA LEU A 24 5.38 -10.82 -0.37
C LEU A 24 4.03 -11.40 0.10
N ASP A 25 4.04 -12.57 0.73
CA ASP A 25 2.82 -13.23 1.20
C ASP A 25 2.11 -12.41 2.29
N LEU A 26 2.87 -11.82 3.23
CA LEU A 26 2.32 -10.95 4.28
C LEU A 26 1.72 -9.69 3.67
N ARG A 27 2.39 -9.11 2.66
CA ARG A 27 1.89 -7.94 1.94
C ARG A 27 0.60 -8.26 1.20
N GLN A 28 0.53 -9.40 0.50
CA GLN A 28 -0.68 -9.85 -0.20
C GLN A 28 -1.84 -10.08 0.79
N ALA A 29 -1.59 -10.77 1.90
CA ALA A 29 -2.60 -10.98 2.94
C ALA A 29 -3.11 -9.65 3.54
N PHE A 30 -2.21 -8.69 3.76
CA PHE A 30 -2.58 -7.36 4.23
C PHE A 30 -3.44 -6.59 3.22
N HIS A 31 -3.10 -6.64 1.92
CA HIS A 31 -3.91 -6.03 0.87
C HIS A 31 -5.30 -6.69 0.77
N HIS A 32 -5.37 -8.02 0.85
CA HIS A 32 -6.64 -8.75 0.83
C HIS A 32 -7.56 -8.36 1.99
N LEU A 33 -7.03 -8.35 3.23
CA LEU A 33 -7.78 -7.92 4.42
C LEU A 33 -8.27 -6.48 4.31
N ARG A 34 -7.52 -5.60 3.63
CA ARG A 34 -7.96 -4.24 3.38
C ARG A 34 -9.16 -4.22 2.42
N HIS A 35 -9.06 -4.85 1.26
CA HIS A 35 -10.18 -4.91 0.31
C HIS A 35 -11.43 -5.52 0.95
N GLN A 36 -11.25 -6.53 1.80
CA GLN A 36 -12.35 -7.09 2.58
C GLN A 36 -12.98 -6.05 3.51
N ILE A 37 -12.18 -5.31 4.29
CA ILE A 37 -12.69 -4.24 5.16
C ILE A 37 -13.39 -3.15 4.36
N ASP A 38 -12.82 -2.71 3.24
CA ASP A 38 -13.40 -1.67 2.39
C ASP A 38 -14.79 -2.13 1.87
N SER A 39 -14.90 -3.38 1.42
CA SER A 39 -16.18 -3.95 0.97
C SER A 39 -17.23 -4.09 2.10
N LEU A 40 -16.79 -4.39 3.33
CA LEU A 40 -17.64 -4.47 4.51
C LEU A 40 -18.11 -3.08 4.94
N ASP A 41 -17.22 -2.09 4.95
CA ASP A 41 -17.54 -0.70 5.29
C ASP A 41 -18.57 -0.15 4.26
N ASP A 42 -18.42 -0.45 2.97
CA ASP A 42 -19.40 -0.09 1.93
C ASP A 42 -20.77 -0.75 2.17
N ALA A 43 -20.80 -2.04 2.52
CA ALA A 43 -22.05 -2.76 2.79
C ALA A 43 -22.76 -2.20 4.04
N ILE A 44 -22.02 -1.93 5.10
CA ILE A 44 -22.54 -1.33 6.33
C ILE A 44 -23.11 0.07 6.04
N GLN A 45 -22.40 0.89 5.25
CA GLN A 45 -22.87 2.22 4.87
C GLN A 45 -24.16 2.16 4.04
N ARG A 46 -24.26 1.24 3.08
CA ARG A 46 -25.48 1.03 2.28
C ARG A 46 -26.67 0.64 3.16
N LEU A 47 -26.50 -0.32 4.07
CA LEU A 47 -27.56 -0.74 5.00
C LEU A 47 -27.95 0.38 5.96
N SER A 48 -26.97 1.10 6.52
CA SER A 48 -27.22 2.24 7.40
C SER A 48 -28.00 3.35 6.69
N TRP A 49 -27.72 3.58 5.41
CA TRP A 49 -28.46 4.53 4.59
C TRP A 49 -29.91 4.08 4.37
N ALA A 50 -30.11 2.81 3.97
CA ALA A 50 -31.44 2.24 3.74
C ALA A 50 -32.31 2.32 5.00
N ILE A 51 -31.80 1.89 6.17
CA ILE A 51 -32.51 1.95 7.45
C ILE A 51 -32.95 3.38 7.82
N ARG A 52 -32.13 4.39 7.47
CA ARG A 52 -32.37 5.78 7.86
C ARG A 52 -33.34 6.51 6.93
N PHE A 53 -33.28 6.23 5.63
CA PHE A 53 -33.95 7.06 4.61
C PHE A 53 -35.02 6.33 3.82
N GLU A 54 -35.02 5.00 3.77
CA GLU A 54 -36.03 4.23 3.05
C GLU A 54 -37.21 3.89 3.97
N ARG A 55 -38.41 3.86 3.38
CA ARG A 55 -39.60 3.38 4.08
C ARG A 55 -39.58 1.86 4.09
N MET A 56 -39.31 1.29 5.25
CA MET A 56 -39.25 -0.15 5.48
C MET A 56 -40.32 -0.57 6.48
N ASP A 57 -40.84 -1.77 6.33
CA ASP A 57 -41.66 -2.40 7.36
C ASP A 57 -40.80 -2.71 8.59
N GLU A 58 -41.41 -2.71 9.79
CA GLU A 58 -40.70 -2.94 11.07
C GLU A 58 -39.86 -4.22 11.04
N ARG A 59 -40.43 -5.31 10.49
CA ARG A 59 -39.74 -6.60 10.37
C ARG A 59 -38.52 -6.54 9.45
N THR A 60 -38.60 -5.80 8.35
CA THR A 60 -37.50 -5.65 7.39
C THR A 60 -36.39 -4.77 7.97
N ARG A 61 -36.77 -3.76 8.76
CA ARG A 61 -35.84 -2.92 9.51
C ARG A 61 -35.06 -3.73 10.54
N GLU A 62 -35.75 -4.53 11.37
CA GLU A 62 -35.09 -5.39 12.36
C GLU A 62 -34.10 -6.37 11.72
N GLN A 63 -34.47 -6.96 10.57
CA GLN A 63 -33.58 -7.84 9.81
C GLN A 63 -32.32 -7.10 9.31
N ALA A 64 -32.48 -5.90 8.75
CA ALA A 64 -31.37 -5.08 8.28
C ALA A 64 -30.44 -4.65 9.43
N GLU A 65 -31.00 -4.33 10.60
CA GLU A 65 -30.22 -4.01 11.81
C GLU A 65 -29.42 -5.23 12.31
N GLN A 66 -29.99 -6.44 12.27
CA GLN A 66 -29.28 -7.68 12.60
C GLN A 66 -28.16 -8.00 11.60
N GLU A 67 -28.42 -7.84 10.30
CA GLU A 67 -27.42 -8.03 9.26
C GLU A 67 -26.27 -7.04 9.43
N MET A 68 -26.58 -5.76 9.66
CA MET A 68 -25.59 -4.72 9.92
C MET A 68 -24.71 -5.06 11.14
N ALA A 69 -25.31 -5.53 12.24
CA ALA A 69 -24.57 -5.98 13.41
C ALA A 69 -23.62 -7.15 13.10
N SER A 70 -24.07 -8.11 12.26
CA SER A 70 -23.25 -9.23 11.83
C SER A 70 -22.04 -8.78 10.97
N LEU A 71 -22.24 -7.81 10.07
CA LEU A 71 -21.19 -7.25 9.24
C LEU A 71 -20.18 -6.44 10.06
N GLN A 72 -20.66 -5.68 11.06
CA GLN A 72 -19.80 -4.97 11.99
C GLN A 72 -18.88 -5.92 12.76
N ALA A 73 -19.40 -7.06 13.24
CA ALA A 73 -18.60 -8.07 13.92
C ALA A 73 -17.52 -8.68 12.99
N GLN A 74 -17.87 -8.98 11.74
CA GLN A 74 -16.90 -9.46 10.74
C GLN A 74 -15.82 -8.42 10.44
N ARG A 75 -16.22 -7.15 10.31
CA ARG A 75 -15.33 -6.02 10.06
C ARG A 75 -14.36 -5.81 11.22
N GLU A 76 -14.81 -5.96 12.46
CA GLU A 76 -13.95 -5.90 13.64
C GLU A 76 -12.93 -7.03 13.65
N ALA A 77 -13.36 -8.27 13.39
CA ALA A 77 -12.48 -9.44 13.31
C ALA A 77 -11.38 -9.26 12.22
N ALA A 78 -11.78 -8.83 11.02
CA ALA A 78 -10.85 -8.51 9.94
C ALA A 78 -9.90 -7.36 10.33
N GLY A 79 -10.40 -6.37 11.07
CA GLY A 79 -9.61 -5.25 11.59
C GLY A 79 -8.51 -5.69 12.57
N VAL A 80 -8.78 -6.67 13.44
CA VAL A 80 -7.77 -7.29 14.32
C VAL A 80 -6.72 -8.01 13.49
N GLN A 81 -7.14 -8.89 12.57
CA GLN A 81 -6.23 -9.65 11.70
C GLN A 81 -5.33 -8.73 10.87
N ARG A 82 -5.88 -7.61 10.35
CA ARG A 82 -5.12 -6.63 9.57
C ARG A 82 -4.04 -5.95 10.42
N ARG A 83 -4.35 -5.59 11.67
CA ARG A 83 -3.38 -4.98 12.60
C ARG A 83 -2.24 -5.97 12.90
N ASP A 84 -2.57 -7.22 13.19
CA ASP A 84 -1.56 -8.24 13.49
C ASP A 84 -0.66 -8.52 12.28
N THR A 85 -1.25 -8.61 11.09
CA THR A 85 -0.51 -8.82 9.84
C THR A 85 0.39 -7.62 9.53
N MET A 86 -0.10 -6.39 9.73
CA MET A 86 0.69 -5.17 9.58
C MET A 86 1.87 -5.13 10.55
N GLN A 87 1.66 -5.50 11.81
CA GLN A 87 2.72 -5.53 12.81
C GLN A 87 3.79 -6.57 12.46
N LYS A 88 3.38 -7.79 12.09
CA LYS A 88 4.29 -8.85 11.62
C LYS A 88 5.10 -8.41 10.41
N TRP A 89 4.46 -7.71 9.46
CA TRP A 89 5.13 -7.18 8.28
C TRP A 89 6.14 -6.07 8.62
N HIS A 90 5.75 -5.11 9.46
CA HIS A 90 6.61 -4.01 9.87
C HIS A 90 7.85 -4.48 10.63
N GLN A 91 7.69 -5.49 11.49
CA GLN A 91 8.79 -6.10 12.26
C GLN A 91 9.89 -6.71 11.40
N GLN A 92 9.63 -7.03 10.13
CA GLN A 92 10.65 -7.55 9.21
C GLN A 92 11.64 -6.45 8.75
N PHE A 93 11.24 -5.18 8.84
CA PHE A 93 12.07 -4.04 8.47
C PHE A 93 12.86 -3.52 9.68
N HIS A 94 13.08 -2.21 9.78
CA HIS A 94 13.69 -1.63 10.97
C HIS A 94 12.66 -1.61 12.12
N PRO A 95 12.99 -2.08 13.33
CA PRO A 95 12.01 -2.27 14.41
C PRO A 95 11.31 -0.97 14.86
N VAL A 96 11.99 0.17 14.72
CA VAL A 96 11.46 1.49 15.13
C VAL A 96 10.91 2.31 13.96
N TRP A 97 11.49 2.17 12.76
CA TRP A 97 11.28 3.11 11.65
C TRP A 97 10.56 2.46 10.47
N GLY A 98 10.52 1.13 10.40
CA GLY A 98 9.94 0.39 9.28
C GLY A 98 10.77 0.48 8.00
N GLN A 99 10.06 0.68 6.89
CA GLN A 99 10.61 0.80 5.54
C GLN A 99 11.28 2.16 5.35
N LEU A 100 12.38 2.19 4.60
CA LEU A 100 13.09 3.43 4.32
C LEU A 100 12.35 4.23 3.24
N MET A 101 11.82 3.56 2.21
CA MET A 101 11.20 4.21 1.07
C MET A 101 9.70 4.47 1.26
N LYS A 102 9.04 3.84 2.23
CA LYS A 102 7.60 3.94 2.43
C LYS A 102 7.23 4.25 3.87
N THR A 103 6.27 5.17 4.03
CA THR A 103 5.60 5.45 5.30
C THR A 103 4.14 5.03 5.15
N GLY A 104 3.84 3.77 5.51
CA GLY A 104 2.54 3.17 5.22
C GLY A 104 2.31 3.05 3.71
N TYR A 105 1.32 3.78 3.18
CA TYR A 105 0.97 3.78 1.75
C TYR A 105 1.67 4.88 0.95
N GLN A 106 2.25 5.87 1.62
CA GLN A 106 2.88 7.01 0.96
C GLN A 106 4.38 6.81 0.86
N ASN A 107 5.00 7.50 -0.10
CA ASN A 107 6.45 7.60 -0.16
C ASN A 107 6.94 8.29 1.11
N SER A 108 8.04 7.78 1.68
CA SER A 108 8.68 8.46 2.80
C SER A 108 9.26 9.80 2.33
N ARG A 109 9.58 10.69 3.28
CA ARG A 109 10.29 11.93 2.96
C ARG A 109 11.63 11.65 2.25
N PHE A 110 12.31 10.57 2.62
CA PHE A 110 13.53 10.15 1.95
C PHE A 110 13.25 9.71 0.51
N ALA A 111 12.24 8.87 0.26
CA ALA A 111 11.88 8.46 -1.09
C ALA A 111 11.53 9.66 -1.99
N HIS A 112 10.78 10.63 -1.48
CA HIS A 112 10.51 11.88 -2.22
C HIS A 112 11.78 12.68 -2.53
N GLN A 113 12.79 12.66 -1.65
CA GLN A 113 14.08 13.29 -1.94
C GLN A 113 14.83 12.51 -3.04
N VAL A 114 14.83 11.19 -3.00
CA VAL A 114 15.45 10.36 -4.05
C VAL A 114 14.79 10.64 -5.40
N GLU A 115 13.46 10.60 -5.46
CA GLU A 115 12.65 10.87 -6.64
C GLU A 115 12.92 12.27 -7.23
N ARG A 116 13.01 13.30 -6.37
CA ARG A 116 13.19 14.68 -6.81
C ARG A 116 14.62 15.01 -7.23
N PHE A 117 15.62 14.45 -6.55
CA PHE A 117 17.00 14.89 -6.67
C PHE A 117 17.91 13.93 -7.43
N ALA A 118 17.50 12.68 -7.65
CA ALA A 118 18.33 11.68 -8.33
C ALA A 118 17.65 11.23 -9.63
N CYS A 119 18.35 11.36 -10.76
CA CYS A 119 17.88 10.80 -12.03
C CYS A 119 17.93 9.27 -12.03
N LEU A 120 18.85 8.69 -11.26
CA LEU A 120 19.04 7.26 -11.07
C LEU A 120 19.41 7.00 -9.61
N TYR A 121 19.05 5.83 -9.10
CA TYR A 121 19.54 5.39 -7.81
C TYR A 121 19.92 3.90 -7.84
N THR A 122 20.88 3.51 -7.01
CA THR A 122 21.34 2.13 -6.92
C THR A 122 21.93 1.83 -5.55
N SER A 123 22.13 0.56 -5.20
CA SER A 123 22.80 0.20 -3.94
C SER A 123 24.31 0.42 -3.95
N HIS A 124 24.97 0.12 -5.07
CA HIS A 124 26.42 0.22 -5.23
C HIS A 124 26.79 0.74 -6.62
N VAL A 125 27.85 1.54 -6.71
CA VAL A 125 28.34 2.09 -7.99
C VAL A 125 28.74 0.97 -8.96
N THR A 126 29.25 -0.15 -8.44
CA THR A 126 29.61 -1.34 -9.23
C THR A 126 28.44 -1.89 -10.04
N ASN A 127 27.19 -1.60 -9.65
CA ASN A 127 26.01 -2.05 -10.39
C ASN A 127 25.94 -1.43 -11.79
N LEU A 128 26.55 -0.25 -12.01
CA LEU A 128 26.64 0.36 -13.34
C LEU A 128 27.54 -0.46 -14.29
N GLY A 129 28.51 -1.20 -13.76
CA GLY A 129 29.39 -2.05 -14.55
C GLY A 129 28.69 -3.23 -15.23
N TYR A 130 27.47 -3.59 -14.80
CA TYR A 130 26.65 -4.61 -15.45
C TYR A 130 25.88 -4.10 -16.66
N TYR A 131 25.94 -2.80 -16.95
CA TYR A 131 25.22 -2.18 -18.06
C TYR A 131 26.19 -1.60 -19.09
N SER A 132 25.78 -1.60 -20.35
CA SER A 132 26.54 -0.94 -21.41
C SER A 132 26.68 0.56 -21.12
N PRO A 133 27.85 1.18 -21.38
CA PRO A 133 28.02 2.63 -21.35
C PRO A 133 27.02 3.39 -22.23
N ASP A 134 26.54 2.76 -23.31
CA ASP A 134 25.57 3.36 -24.25
C ASP A 134 24.10 3.16 -23.83
N LYS A 135 23.85 2.61 -22.63
CA LYS A 135 22.49 2.32 -22.18
C LYS A 135 21.69 3.62 -21.94
N SER A 136 20.56 3.74 -22.65
CA SER A 136 19.56 4.76 -22.39
C SER A 136 18.62 4.31 -21.25
N TYR A 137 18.59 5.06 -20.15
CA TYR A 137 17.66 4.83 -19.05
C TYR A 137 16.36 5.60 -19.30
N ARG A 138 15.22 4.90 -19.21
CA ARG A 138 13.88 5.47 -19.33
C ARG A 138 13.15 5.33 -18.01
N THR A 139 12.36 6.32 -17.66
CA THR A 139 11.44 6.27 -16.51
C THR A 139 10.25 5.40 -16.85
N CYS A 140 9.62 4.84 -15.81
CA CYS A 140 8.29 4.27 -15.95
C CYS A 140 7.25 5.40 -16.11
N GLU A 141 6.07 5.04 -16.62
CA GLU A 141 4.92 5.94 -16.66
C GLU A 141 4.40 6.19 -15.24
N ASP A 142 4.07 7.43 -14.93
CA ASP A 142 3.43 7.81 -13.67
C ASP A 142 1.92 7.62 -13.83
N PHE A 143 1.28 6.93 -12.88
CA PHE A 143 -0.15 6.65 -12.92
C PHE A 143 -0.92 7.48 -11.88
N MET A 144 -2.04 8.03 -12.31
CA MET A 144 -3.04 8.68 -11.47
C MET A 144 -4.09 7.68 -10.97
N PRO A 145 -4.77 7.93 -9.84
CA PRO A 145 -5.71 6.97 -9.25
C PRO A 145 -6.83 6.49 -10.18
N HIS A 146 -7.32 7.35 -11.08
CA HIS A 146 -8.37 6.99 -12.05
C HIS A 146 -7.86 6.13 -13.22
N GLU A 147 -6.54 6.09 -13.44
CA GLU A 147 -5.92 5.25 -14.47
C GLU A 147 -5.72 3.82 -13.95
N LEU A 148 -5.52 3.65 -12.65
CA LEU A 148 -5.34 2.34 -12.02
C LEU A 148 -6.56 1.43 -12.23
N ASP A 149 -7.77 1.96 -12.04
CA ASP A 149 -9.02 1.21 -12.23
C ASP A 149 -9.25 0.79 -13.69
N ILE A 150 -8.70 1.52 -14.66
CA ILE A 150 -8.87 1.25 -16.10
C ILE A 150 -7.84 0.22 -16.58
N LEU A 151 -6.62 0.27 -16.01
CA LEU A 151 -5.49 -0.49 -16.50
C LEU A 151 -5.29 -1.85 -15.79
N ASP A 152 -6.09 -2.16 -14.77
CA ASP A 152 -5.98 -3.39 -13.94
C ASP A 152 -4.54 -3.58 -13.38
N ILE A 153 -3.87 -2.49 -12.98
CA ILE A 153 -2.49 -2.48 -12.44
C ILE A 153 -2.47 -2.22 -10.94
#